data_AF-A0A644URA7-F1
#
_entry.id   AF-A0A644URA7-F1
#
_cell.length_a   1.000
_cell.length_b   1.000
_cell.length_c   1.000
_cell.angle_alpha   90.00
_cell.angle_beta   90.00
_cell.angle_gamma   90.00
#
_symmetry.space_group_name_H-M   'P 1'
#
loop_
_entity.id
_entity.type
_entity.pdbx_description
1 polymer ?
#
loop_
_entity_poly.entity_id
_entity_poly.type
_entity_poly.pdbx_seq_one_letter_code
_entity_poly.pdbx_strand_id
1 'polypeptide(L)'
;MTIKRLFLALAVVAVLFTSCGKKELEDKLITQQKLNDSIQAIVAAKDAEMESLFQELNSIEQSLTEVSSKYGNVNKLKNTSGEKVNKDTRARITEEIQSINEILANNKQKLNKLNSQISKDNNKNKELTAFVESLQTRVNEQEAQIQALTAELQQKKIVIENLNKNIDDLSKQNQAKDQQILQVESEKNTAYYIIGTKKELQAEGIVNVSGGFLGIGKKAKVSGDSELAKYTKIDVRHFEQIPLNGKNKIKIMTSHPSSSYQIEYSGKIPTSIKIKNSHDFWGKSKFLVVMYE
;
A
#
# COMPACT_ATOMS: atom_id res chain seq x y z
N MET A 1 -14.85 -43.68 -67.88
CA MET A 1 -13.99 -42.58 -67.38
C MET A 1 -14.69 -41.65 -66.37
N THR A 2 -15.97 -41.89 -66.05
CA THR A 2 -16.84 -40.98 -65.28
C THR A 2 -16.85 -41.26 -63.76
N ILE A 3 -16.76 -42.52 -63.33
CA ILE A 3 -16.78 -42.88 -61.89
C ILE A 3 -15.50 -42.46 -61.14
N LYS A 4 -14.32 -42.54 -61.76
CA LYS A 4 -13.05 -42.05 -61.16
C LYS A 4 -13.02 -40.53 -60.96
N ARG A 5 -13.72 -39.77 -61.80
CA ARG A 5 -13.81 -38.30 -61.68
C ARG A 5 -14.78 -37.87 -60.57
N LEU A 6 -15.82 -38.67 -60.32
CA LEU A 6 -16.78 -38.42 -59.24
C LEU A 6 -16.17 -38.70 -57.85
N PHE A 7 -15.40 -39.78 -57.70
CA PHE A 7 -14.67 -40.07 -56.47
C PHE A 7 -13.57 -39.04 -56.16
N LEU A 8 -12.89 -38.51 -57.19
CA LEU A 8 -11.89 -37.46 -57.01
C LEU A 8 -12.54 -36.13 -56.59
N ALA A 9 -13.71 -35.80 -57.15
CA ALA A 9 -14.45 -34.59 -56.78
C ALA A 9 -14.99 -34.66 -55.34
N LEU A 10 -15.46 -35.83 -54.89
CA LEU A 10 -15.99 -36.01 -53.53
C LEU A 10 -14.87 -35.98 -52.46
N ALA A 11 -13.68 -36.48 -52.78
CA ALA A 11 -12.51 -36.40 -51.90
C ALA A 11 -12.00 -34.96 -51.72
N VAL A 12 -12.07 -34.12 -52.75
CA VAL A 12 -11.66 -32.70 -52.68
C VAL A 12 -12.63 -31.87 -51.84
N VAL A 13 -13.93 -32.14 -51.90
CA VAL A 13 -14.93 -31.43 -51.09
C VAL A 13 -14.83 -31.81 -49.61
N ALA A 14 -14.52 -33.07 -49.27
CA ALA A 14 -14.30 -33.49 -47.89
C ALA A 14 -13.07 -32.83 -47.22
N VAL A 15 -12.02 -32.52 -47.99
CA VAL A 15 -10.83 -31.82 -47.48
C VAL A 15 -11.13 -30.34 -47.20
N LEU A 16 -12.00 -29.71 -47.98
CA LEU A 16 -12.32 -28.28 -47.84
C LEU A 16 -13.19 -27.94 -46.61
N PHE A 17 -13.96 -28.90 -46.07
CA PHE A 17 -14.76 -28.67 -44.85
C PHE A 17 -13.98 -28.88 -43.53
N THR A 18 -12.78 -29.44 -43.55
CA THR A 18 -11.95 -29.63 -42.34
C THR A 18 -10.99 -28.49 -42.05
N SER A 19 -10.90 -27.50 -42.96
CA SER A 19 -9.88 -26.45 -42.91
C SER A 19 -10.36 -25.12 -42.33
N CYS A 20 -11.67 -24.91 -42.14
CA CYS A 20 -12.21 -23.59 -41.80
C CYS A 20 -12.57 -23.39 -40.30
N GLY A 21 -12.48 -24.42 -39.46
CA GLY A 21 -12.73 -24.32 -38.01
C GLY A 21 -11.46 -24.40 -37.13
N LYS A 22 -10.31 -24.78 -37.70
CA LYS A 22 -9.07 -24.98 -36.96
C LYS A 22 -8.42 -23.67 -36.52
N LYS A 23 -8.49 -22.63 -37.35
CA LYS A 23 -7.84 -21.34 -37.09
C LYS A 23 -8.45 -20.57 -35.91
N GLU A 24 -9.78 -20.54 -35.80
CA GLU A 24 -10.47 -19.88 -34.68
C GLU A 24 -10.34 -20.67 -33.37
N LEU A 25 -10.25 -22.00 -33.46
CA LEU A 25 -9.97 -22.88 -32.32
C LEU A 25 -8.51 -22.74 -31.85
N GLU A 26 -7.55 -22.70 -32.78
CA GLU A 26 -6.13 -22.44 -32.50
C GLU A 26 -5.93 -21.05 -31.90
N ASP A 27 -6.55 -20.00 -32.43
CA ASP A 27 -6.44 -18.64 -31.87
C ASP A 27 -7.02 -18.54 -30.45
N LYS A 28 -8.15 -19.21 -30.17
CA LYS A 28 -8.70 -19.32 -28.80
C LYS A 28 -7.79 -20.10 -27.88
N LEU A 29 -7.17 -21.18 -28.36
CA LEU A 29 -6.27 -22.04 -27.58
C LEU A 29 -4.95 -21.31 -27.28
N ILE A 30 -4.39 -20.58 -28.24
CA ILE A 30 -3.21 -19.71 -28.08
C ILE A 30 -3.52 -18.57 -27.10
N THR A 31 -4.71 -17.97 -27.19
CA THR A 31 -5.13 -16.90 -26.26
C THR A 31 -5.30 -17.43 -24.84
N GLN A 32 -5.90 -18.61 -24.67
CA GLN A 32 -6.02 -19.25 -23.36
C GLN A 32 -4.67 -19.69 -22.79
N GLN A 33 -3.76 -20.20 -23.62
CA GLN A 33 -2.39 -20.52 -23.21
C GLN A 33 -1.67 -19.27 -22.72
N LYS A 34 -1.69 -18.17 -23.49
CA LYS A 34 -1.08 -16.90 -23.08
C LYS A 34 -1.67 -16.34 -21.78
N LEU A 35 -2.97 -16.50 -21.56
CA LEU A 35 -3.62 -16.11 -20.30
C LEU A 35 -3.18 -16.99 -19.14
N ASN A 36 -3.08 -18.31 -19.34
CA ASN A 36 -2.60 -19.24 -18.33
C ASN A 36 -1.13 -18.99 -17.99
N ASP A 37 -0.28 -18.78 -19.00
CA ASP A 37 1.13 -18.41 -18.85
C ASP A 37 1.27 -17.08 -18.11
N SER A 38 0.42 -16.10 -18.43
CA SER A 38 0.39 -14.82 -17.73
C SER A 38 -0.08 -14.95 -16.27
N ILE A 39 -1.07 -15.80 -15.98
CA ILE A 39 -1.54 -16.06 -14.61
C ILE A 39 -0.45 -16.78 -13.83
N GLN A 40 0.19 -17.79 -14.41
CA GLN A 40 1.30 -18.50 -13.78
C GLN A 40 2.49 -17.58 -13.50
N ALA A 41 2.83 -16.67 -14.41
CA ALA A 41 3.87 -15.68 -14.18
C ALA A 41 3.53 -14.73 -13.01
N ILE A 42 2.27 -14.30 -12.90
CA ILE A 42 1.80 -13.45 -11.79
C ILE A 42 1.82 -14.21 -10.46
N VAL A 43 1.38 -15.47 -10.45
CA VAL A 43 1.41 -16.34 -9.26
C VAL A 43 2.85 -16.59 -8.82
N ALA A 44 3.74 -16.96 -9.74
CA ALA A 44 5.16 -17.17 -9.44
C ALA A 44 5.85 -15.90 -8.91
N ALA A 45 5.51 -14.73 -9.47
CA ALA A 45 6.02 -13.45 -8.95
C ALA A 45 5.50 -13.15 -7.53
N LYS A 46 4.24 -13.48 -7.24
CA LYS A 46 3.64 -13.32 -5.91
C LYS A 46 4.20 -14.32 -4.89
N ASP A 47 4.47 -15.55 -5.29
CA ASP A 47 5.12 -16.55 -4.44
C ASP A 47 6.57 -16.15 -4.13
N ALA A 48 7.32 -15.65 -5.12
CA ALA A 48 8.68 -15.15 -4.92
C ALA A 48 8.72 -13.90 -4.01
N GLU A 49 7.74 -12.99 -4.17
CA GLU A 49 7.57 -11.84 -3.28
C GLU A 49 7.29 -12.29 -1.85
N MET A 50 6.39 -13.25 -1.65
CA MET A 50 6.05 -13.80 -0.33
C MET A 50 7.24 -14.50 0.34
N GLU A 51 7.99 -15.31 -0.41
CA GLU A 51 9.22 -15.95 0.07
C GLU A 51 10.25 -14.90 0.52
N SER A 52 10.44 -13.84 -0.26
CA SER A 52 11.33 -12.74 0.12
C SER A 52 10.89 -12.06 1.41
N LEU A 53 9.58 -11.86 1.63
CA LEU A 53 9.05 -11.28 2.87
C LEU A 53 9.35 -12.18 4.07
N PHE A 54 9.11 -13.49 3.94
CA PHE A 54 9.41 -14.44 5.00
C PHE A 54 10.90 -14.53 5.32
N GLN A 55 11.77 -14.44 4.32
CA GLN A 55 13.22 -14.38 4.53
C GLN A 55 13.64 -13.12 5.30
N GLU A 56 13.09 -11.96 4.96
CA GLU A 56 13.35 -10.71 5.68
C GLU A 56 12.87 -10.80 7.14
N LEU A 57 11.68 -11.38 7.38
CA LEU A 57 11.14 -11.59 8.73
C LEU A 57 11.98 -12.55 9.57
N ASN A 58 12.37 -13.69 8.98
CA ASN A 58 13.26 -14.65 9.63
C ASN A 58 14.63 -14.02 9.96
N SER A 59 15.16 -13.18 9.07
CA SER A 59 16.38 -12.43 9.32
C SER A 59 16.23 -11.49 10.51
N ILE A 60 15.10 -10.78 10.64
CA ILE A 60 14.83 -9.90 11.78
C ILE A 60 14.77 -10.71 13.08
N GLU A 61 14.05 -11.83 13.11
CA GLU A 61 13.99 -12.72 14.28
C GLU A 61 15.38 -13.21 14.74
N GLN A 62 16.21 -13.64 13.80
CA GLN A 62 17.58 -14.06 14.09
C GLN A 62 18.40 -12.91 14.67
N SER A 63 18.30 -11.73 14.07
CA SER A 63 18.96 -10.52 14.56
C SER A 63 18.47 -10.10 15.96
N LEU A 64 17.17 -10.24 16.28
CA LEU A 64 16.64 -9.97 17.63
C LEU A 64 17.13 -11.00 18.68
N THR A 65 17.34 -12.24 18.25
CA THR A 65 17.96 -13.28 19.09
C THR A 65 19.43 -12.94 19.37
N GLU A 66 20.15 -12.45 18.36
CA GLU A 66 21.52 -11.95 18.53
C GLU A 66 21.58 -10.77 19.51
N VAL A 67 20.70 -9.78 19.37
CA VAL A 67 20.57 -8.66 20.32
C VAL A 67 20.38 -9.17 21.75
N SER A 68 19.49 -10.14 21.95
CA SER A 68 19.22 -10.72 23.28
C SER A 68 20.47 -11.39 23.87
N SER A 69 21.23 -12.11 23.04
CA SER A 69 22.49 -12.75 23.44
C SER A 69 23.55 -11.71 23.85
N LYS A 70 23.74 -10.68 23.02
CA LYS A 70 24.69 -9.59 23.27
C LYS A 70 24.31 -8.80 24.52
N TYR A 71 23.03 -8.48 24.69
CA TYR A 71 22.52 -7.85 25.91
C TYR A 71 22.82 -8.69 27.16
N GLY A 72 22.59 -10.00 27.08
CA GLY A 72 22.96 -10.94 28.13
C GLY A 72 24.47 -10.94 28.43
N ASN A 73 25.32 -10.85 27.40
CA ASN A 73 26.76 -10.72 27.56
C ASN A 73 27.16 -9.42 28.28
N VAL A 74 26.58 -8.28 27.88
CA VAL A 74 26.82 -6.99 28.55
C VAL A 74 26.46 -7.07 30.03
N ASN A 75 25.30 -7.64 30.36
CA ASN A 75 24.88 -7.80 31.76
C ASN A 75 25.83 -8.71 32.56
N LYS A 76 26.36 -9.79 31.95
CA LYS A 76 27.39 -10.63 32.59
C LYS A 76 28.67 -9.85 32.84
N LEU A 77 29.22 -9.19 31.81
CA LEU A 77 30.46 -8.41 31.92
C LEU A 77 30.37 -7.27 32.95
N LYS A 78 29.20 -6.61 33.02
CA LYS A 78 28.87 -5.61 34.03
C LYS A 78 28.96 -6.17 35.45
N ASN A 79 28.48 -7.40 35.68
CA ASN A 79 28.36 -8.00 37.01
C ASN A 79 29.60 -8.80 37.44
N THR A 80 30.38 -9.35 36.50
CA THR A 80 31.58 -10.16 36.80
C THR A 80 32.78 -9.31 37.28
N SER A 81 32.74 -8.00 37.09
CA SER A 81 33.91 -7.12 37.28
C SER A 81 34.12 -6.53 38.69
N GLY A 82 33.29 -6.86 39.68
CA GLY A 82 33.37 -6.24 41.01
C GLY A 82 33.21 -4.70 40.98
N GLU A 83 33.69 -3.98 42.01
CA GLU A 83 33.60 -2.51 42.12
C GLU A 83 34.39 -1.73 41.05
N LYS A 84 35.28 -2.38 40.27
CA LYS A 84 36.12 -1.71 39.26
C LYS A 84 36.24 -2.54 37.97
N VAL A 85 35.41 -2.21 36.98
CA VAL A 85 35.55 -2.69 35.59
C VAL A 85 36.91 -2.27 35.02
N ASN A 86 37.67 -3.19 34.46
CA ASN A 86 38.95 -2.89 33.81
C ASN A 86 38.76 -2.27 32.41
N LYS A 87 39.82 -1.74 31.81
CA LYS A 87 39.74 -1.04 30.50
C LYS A 87 39.29 -1.97 29.36
N ASP A 88 39.74 -3.22 29.37
CA ASP A 88 39.38 -4.23 28.38
C ASP A 88 37.88 -4.56 28.42
N THR A 89 37.34 -4.79 29.62
CA THR A 89 35.92 -5.08 29.81
C THR A 89 35.03 -3.90 29.43
N ARG A 90 35.47 -2.66 29.69
CA ARG A 90 34.78 -1.45 29.20
C ARG A 90 34.72 -1.39 27.68
N ALA A 91 35.83 -1.72 27.00
CA ALA A 91 35.89 -1.73 25.54
C ALA A 91 34.92 -2.79 24.97
N ARG A 92 34.95 -4.02 25.50
CA ARG A 92 34.04 -5.09 25.09
C ARG A 92 32.56 -4.75 25.32
N ILE A 93 32.23 -4.16 26.48
CA ILE A 93 30.87 -3.68 26.74
C ILE A 93 30.45 -2.61 25.71
N THR A 94 31.37 -1.68 25.40
CA THR A 94 31.12 -0.62 24.43
C THR A 94 30.87 -1.18 23.03
N GLU A 95 31.68 -2.14 22.59
CA GLU A 95 31.54 -2.82 21.29
C GLU A 95 30.22 -3.59 21.18
N GLU A 96 29.84 -4.32 22.23
CA GLU A 96 28.57 -5.04 22.24
C GLU A 96 27.36 -4.10 22.19
N ILE A 97 27.39 -3.00 22.96
CA ILE A 97 26.34 -1.98 22.90
C ILE A 97 26.27 -1.36 21.51
N GLN A 98 27.41 -1.02 20.89
CA GLN A 98 27.42 -0.49 19.54
C GLN A 98 26.81 -1.48 18.54
N SER A 99 27.23 -2.74 18.59
CA SER A 99 26.72 -3.81 17.73
C SER A 99 25.21 -4.02 17.89
N ILE A 100 24.70 -4.02 19.12
CA ILE A 100 23.26 -4.11 19.39
C ILE A 100 22.52 -2.95 18.73
N ASN A 101 23.02 -1.73 18.88
CA ASN A 101 22.38 -0.55 18.30
C ASN A 101 22.34 -0.58 16.78
N GLU A 102 23.42 -1.04 16.13
CA GLU A 102 23.47 -1.23 14.68
C GLU A 102 22.45 -2.26 14.19
N ILE A 103 22.31 -3.37 14.92
CA ILE A 103 21.33 -4.43 14.61
C ILE A 103 19.90 -3.91 14.76
N LEU A 104 19.59 -3.20 15.86
CA LEU A 104 18.26 -2.63 16.11
C LEU A 104 17.88 -1.60 15.05
N ALA A 105 18.81 -0.72 14.67
CA ALA A 105 18.60 0.26 13.61
C ALA A 105 18.32 -0.41 12.25
N ASN A 106 19.06 -1.47 11.92
CA ASN A 106 18.84 -2.24 10.69
C ASN A 106 17.48 -2.94 10.70
N ASN A 107 17.12 -3.60 11.80
CA ASN A 107 15.81 -4.26 11.96
C ASN A 107 14.65 -3.28 11.79
N LYS A 108 14.76 -2.08 12.35
CA LYS A 108 13.76 -1.01 12.19
C LYS A 108 13.60 -0.62 10.72
N GLN A 109 14.70 -0.46 9.98
CA GLN A 109 14.63 -0.17 8.54
C GLN A 109 13.95 -1.29 7.74
N LYS A 110 14.28 -2.55 8.04
CA LYS A 110 13.63 -3.71 7.41
C LYS A 110 12.13 -3.76 7.73
N LEU A 111 11.75 -3.57 8.99
CA LEU A 111 10.34 -3.54 9.40
C LEU A 111 9.57 -2.40 8.74
N ASN A 112 10.17 -1.21 8.60
CA ASN A 112 9.53 -0.09 7.91
C ASN A 112 9.31 -0.38 6.43
N LYS A 113 10.29 -1.03 5.78
CA LYS A 113 10.17 -1.50 4.39
C LYS A 113 9.05 -2.54 4.25
N LEU A 114 9.04 -3.54 5.13
CA LEU A 114 8.01 -4.59 5.16
C LEU A 114 6.62 -4.01 5.40
N ASN A 115 6.47 -3.11 6.36
CA ASN A 115 5.21 -2.44 6.66
C ASN A 115 4.71 -1.62 5.45
N SER A 116 5.63 -0.93 4.75
CA SER A 116 5.33 -0.19 3.51
C SER A 116 5.00 -1.10 2.31
N GLN A 117 5.43 -2.36 2.32
CA GLN A 117 5.09 -3.35 1.30
C GLN A 117 3.71 -3.94 1.59
N ILE A 118 3.46 -4.30 2.85
CA ILE A 118 2.17 -4.81 3.33
C ILE A 118 1.05 -3.77 3.15
N SER A 119 1.33 -2.48 3.37
CA SER A 119 0.36 -1.39 3.21
C SER A 119 -0.09 -1.19 1.75
N LYS A 120 0.74 -1.56 0.78
CA LYS A 120 0.48 -1.41 -0.67
C LYS A 120 -0.28 -2.58 -1.26
N ASP A 121 -0.20 -3.76 -0.66
CA ASP A 121 -0.93 -4.94 -1.14
C ASP A 121 -2.38 -4.91 -0.64
N ASN A 122 -3.34 -4.83 -1.59
CA ASN A 122 -4.77 -4.72 -1.30
C ASN A 122 -5.34 -5.96 -0.57
N ASN A 123 -4.67 -7.11 -0.66
CA ASN A 123 -4.96 -8.30 0.13
C ASN A 123 -4.08 -8.30 1.38
N LYS A 124 -4.47 -7.48 2.37
CA LYS A 124 -3.82 -7.43 3.67
C LYS A 124 -3.89 -8.81 4.34
N ASN A 125 -2.80 -9.56 4.31
CA ASN A 125 -2.67 -10.76 5.12
C ASN A 125 -2.59 -10.30 6.59
N LYS A 126 -3.68 -10.50 7.34
CA LYS A 126 -3.81 -10.09 8.75
C LYS A 126 -2.75 -10.75 9.62
N GLU A 127 -2.38 -12.00 9.32
CA GLU A 127 -1.38 -12.76 10.08
C GLU A 127 0.02 -12.17 9.85
N LEU A 128 0.35 -11.86 8.59
CA LEU A 128 1.61 -11.19 8.24
C LEU A 128 1.71 -9.82 8.90
N THR A 129 0.63 -9.04 8.88
CA THR A 129 0.55 -7.72 9.52
C THR A 129 0.79 -7.84 11.04
N ALA A 130 0.08 -8.76 11.69
CA ALA A 130 0.23 -8.99 13.13
C ALA A 130 1.65 -9.46 13.50
N PHE A 131 2.29 -10.25 12.63
CA PHE A 131 3.66 -10.68 12.86
C PHE A 131 4.68 -9.54 12.74
N VAL A 132 4.53 -8.66 11.74
CA VAL A 132 5.36 -7.44 11.62
C VAL A 132 5.17 -6.51 12.81
N GLU A 133 3.93 -6.31 13.27
CA GLU A 133 3.62 -5.51 14.46
C GLU A 133 4.24 -6.11 15.74
N SER A 134 4.23 -7.43 15.87
CA SER A 134 4.89 -8.15 16.98
C SER A 134 6.41 -7.94 16.96
N LEU A 135 7.05 -8.06 15.79
CA LEU A 135 8.47 -7.79 15.64
C LEU A 135 8.83 -6.34 15.94
N GLN A 136 8.00 -5.39 15.50
CA GLN A 136 8.17 -3.97 15.79
C GLN A 136 8.11 -3.69 17.29
N THR A 137 7.16 -4.32 17.98
CA THR A 137 7.03 -4.22 19.43
C THR A 137 8.30 -4.73 20.11
N ARG A 138 8.81 -5.89 19.71
CA ARG A 138 10.05 -6.47 20.25
C ARG A 138 11.29 -5.61 20.00
N VAL A 139 11.42 -5.00 18.81
CA VAL A 139 12.50 -4.04 18.53
C VAL A 139 12.43 -2.86 19.49
N ASN A 140 11.25 -2.27 19.67
CA ASN A 140 11.06 -1.11 20.55
C ASN A 140 11.36 -1.45 22.03
N GLU A 141 10.96 -2.63 22.49
CA GLU A 141 11.26 -3.12 23.83
C GLU A 141 12.78 -3.29 24.04
N GLN A 142 13.50 -3.86 23.07
CA GLN A 142 14.95 -4.00 23.14
C GLN A 142 15.68 -2.65 23.07
N GLU A 143 15.20 -1.69 22.26
CA GLU A 143 15.72 -0.32 22.25
C GLU A 143 15.59 0.32 23.65
N ALA A 144 14.43 0.22 24.28
CA ALA A 144 14.19 0.76 25.62
C ALA A 144 15.12 0.11 26.67
N GLN A 145 15.30 -1.21 26.61
CA GLN A 145 16.22 -1.94 27.50
C GLN A 145 17.67 -1.49 27.31
N ILE A 146 18.11 -1.29 26.06
CA ILE A 146 19.48 -0.86 25.75
C ILE A 146 19.72 0.59 26.18
N GLN A 147 18.74 1.47 26.02
CA GLN A 147 18.83 2.84 26.52
C GLN A 147 18.96 2.87 28.04
N ALA A 148 18.14 2.09 28.76
CA ALA A 148 18.22 1.98 30.21
C ALA A 148 19.57 1.43 30.67
N LEU A 149 20.06 0.36 30.03
CA LEU A 149 21.37 -0.22 30.33
C LEU A 149 22.51 0.76 30.04
N THR A 150 22.46 1.49 28.93
CA THR A 150 23.47 2.48 28.57
C THR A 150 23.51 3.63 29.58
N ALA A 151 22.34 4.11 30.03
CA ALA A 151 22.26 5.12 31.08
C ALA A 151 22.86 4.62 32.42
N GLU A 152 22.58 3.38 32.81
CA GLU A 152 23.20 2.76 34.00
C GLU A 152 24.72 2.67 33.86
N LEU A 153 25.22 2.24 32.70
CA LEU A 153 26.64 2.11 32.41
C LEU A 153 27.34 3.47 32.38
N GLN A 154 26.67 4.54 31.94
CA GLN A 154 27.18 5.92 31.98
C GLN A 154 27.30 6.44 33.41
N GLN A 155 26.28 6.24 34.25
CA GLN A 155 26.34 6.58 35.67
C GLN A 155 27.52 5.86 36.36
N LYS A 156 27.79 4.62 35.97
CA LYS A 156 28.93 3.82 36.44
C LYS A 156 30.27 4.14 35.75
N LYS A 157 30.31 5.10 34.82
CA LYS A 157 31.50 5.49 34.01
C LYS A 157 32.15 4.32 33.26
N ILE A 158 31.32 3.35 32.83
CA ILE A 158 31.75 2.15 32.11
C ILE A 158 31.79 2.42 30.59
N VAL A 159 30.87 3.24 30.08
CA VAL A 159 30.75 3.58 28.66
C VAL A 159 30.88 5.09 28.42
N ILE A 160 31.21 5.47 27.18
CA ILE A 160 31.48 6.86 26.77
C ILE A 160 30.18 7.55 26.33
N GLU A 161 30.02 8.85 26.63
CA GLU A 161 28.82 9.67 26.30
C GLU A 161 28.42 9.64 24.82
N ASN A 162 29.39 9.45 23.91
CA ASN A 162 29.20 9.59 22.47
C ASN A 162 28.35 8.47 21.83
N LEU A 163 28.13 7.34 22.52
CA LEU A 163 27.26 6.27 22.03
C LEU A 163 25.81 6.77 21.83
N ASN A 164 25.30 7.60 22.74
CA ASN A 164 23.92 8.09 22.66
C ASN A 164 23.68 9.05 21.48
N LYS A 165 24.71 9.78 21.03
CA LYS A 165 24.56 10.85 20.03
C LYS A 165 24.39 10.32 18.61
N ASN A 166 25.13 9.27 18.24
CA ASN A 166 24.98 8.63 16.93
C ASN A 166 23.65 7.88 16.81
N ILE A 167 23.12 7.36 17.92
CA ILE A 167 21.85 6.64 17.99
C ILE A 167 20.66 7.58 17.90
N ASP A 168 20.70 8.70 18.63
CA ASP A 168 19.64 9.71 18.55
C ASP A 168 19.54 10.30 17.14
N ASP A 169 20.67 10.51 16.47
CA ASP A 169 20.70 10.99 15.08
C ASP A 169 20.18 9.93 14.07
N LEU A 170 20.61 8.66 14.19
CA LEU A 170 20.10 7.57 13.35
C LEU A 170 18.62 7.25 13.59
N SER A 171 18.18 7.28 14.85
CA SER A 171 16.78 7.05 15.23
C SER A 171 15.89 8.21 14.77
N LYS A 172 16.35 9.47 14.91
CA LYS A 172 15.65 10.66 14.38
C LYS A 172 15.59 10.66 12.87
N GLN A 173 16.65 10.26 12.17
CA GLN A 173 16.65 10.15 10.71
C GLN A 173 15.67 9.07 10.23
N ASN A 174 15.57 7.94 10.92
CA ASN A 174 14.59 6.91 10.62
C ASN A 174 13.16 7.38 10.96
N GLN A 175 12.93 8.01 12.11
CA GLN A 175 11.62 8.60 12.47
C GLN A 175 11.17 9.70 11.50
N ALA A 176 12.09 10.53 11.02
CA ALA A 176 11.79 11.55 10.02
C ALA A 176 11.41 10.92 8.68
N LYS A 177 12.09 9.83 8.27
CA LYS A 177 11.69 9.04 7.10
C LYS A 177 10.34 8.36 7.30
N ASP A 178 10.03 7.89 8.50
CA ASP A 178 8.74 7.27 8.82
C ASP A 178 7.60 8.30 8.78
N GLN A 179 7.83 9.50 9.30
CA GLN A 179 6.88 10.60 9.16
C GLN A 179 6.69 10.99 7.69
N GLN A 180 7.76 11.03 6.89
CA GLN A 180 7.64 11.28 5.46
C GLN A 180 6.89 10.17 4.72
N ILE A 181 7.12 8.90 5.05
CA ILE A 181 6.42 7.77 4.45
C ILE A 181 4.94 7.80 4.84
N LEU A 182 4.63 7.98 6.13
CA LEU A 182 3.25 8.10 6.62
C LEU A 182 2.55 9.33 6.03
N GLN A 183 3.25 10.43 5.84
CA GLN A 183 2.73 11.63 5.19
C GLN A 183 2.45 11.37 3.70
N VAL A 184 3.39 10.78 2.97
CA VAL A 184 3.19 10.41 1.56
C VAL A 184 2.09 9.37 1.40
N GLU A 185 1.96 8.41 2.32
CA GLU A 185 0.86 7.44 2.33
C GLU A 185 -0.48 8.11 2.67
N SER A 186 -0.50 9.01 3.66
CA SER A 186 -1.69 9.79 4.00
C SER A 186 -2.14 10.66 2.83
N GLU A 187 -1.21 11.32 2.14
CA GLU A 187 -1.46 12.11 0.95
C GLU A 187 -1.98 11.25 -0.21
N LYS A 188 -1.36 10.08 -0.47
CA LYS A 188 -1.82 9.14 -1.50
C LYS A 188 -3.23 8.59 -1.25
N ASN A 189 -3.56 8.38 0.02
CA ASN A 189 -4.85 7.85 0.46
C ASN A 189 -5.87 8.94 0.80
N THR A 190 -5.50 10.21 0.68
CA THR A 190 -6.43 11.33 0.83
C THR A 190 -7.22 11.51 -0.46
N ALA A 191 -8.53 11.59 -0.34
CA ALA A 191 -9.41 12.08 -1.40
C ALA A 191 -10.34 13.16 -0.85
N TYR A 192 -10.99 13.87 -1.77
CA TYR A 192 -11.86 14.99 -1.47
C TYR A 192 -13.17 14.79 -2.20
N TYR A 193 -14.29 14.97 -1.51
CA TYR A 193 -15.60 14.94 -2.16
C TYR A 193 -16.45 16.13 -1.76
N ILE A 194 -17.31 16.57 -2.67
CA ILE A 194 -18.32 17.59 -2.40
C ILE A 194 -19.62 17.23 -3.11
N ILE A 195 -20.72 17.51 -2.43
CA ILE A 195 -22.06 17.23 -2.92
C ILE A 195 -22.89 18.48 -2.73
N GLY A 196 -23.57 18.93 -3.78
CA GLY A 196 -24.39 20.13 -3.70
C GLY A 196 -25.30 20.29 -4.90
N THR A 197 -26.23 21.22 -4.79
CA THR A 197 -27.03 21.69 -5.91
C THR A 197 -26.15 22.48 -6.88
N LYS A 198 -26.58 22.59 -8.14
CA LYS A 198 -25.90 23.40 -9.15
C LYS A 198 -25.60 24.83 -8.68
N LYS A 199 -26.53 25.46 -7.93
CA LYS A 199 -26.37 26.83 -7.43
C LYS A 199 -25.28 26.93 -6.36
N GLU A 200 -25.26 26.00 -5.42
CA GLU A 200 -24.26 25.95 -4.34
C GLU A 200 -22.86 25.70 -4.92
N LEU A 201 -22.71 24.70 -5.80
CA LEU A 201 -21.43 24.39 -6.43
C LEU A 201 -20.89 25.53 -7.32
N GLN A 202 -21.78 26.36 -7.88
CA GLN A 202 -21.39 27.57 -8.63
C GLN A 202 -20.98 28.71 -7.72
N ALA A 203 -21.75 29.00 -6.67
CA ALA A 203 -21.44 30.03 -5.69
C ALA A 203 -20.09 29.76 -5.02
N GLU A 204 -19.79 28.48 -4.80
CA GLU A 204 -18.53 28.03 -4.24
C GLU A 204 -17.37 27.95 -5.25
N GLY A 205 -17.61 28.24 -6.53
CA GLY A 205 -16.58 28.20 -7.58
C GLY A 205 -16.11 26.78 -7.94
N ILE A 206 -16.81 25.75 -7.49
CA ILE A 206 -16.51 24.34 -7.76
C ILE A 206 -16.90 23.97 -9.20
N VAL A 207 -18.00 24.54 -9.70
CA VAL A 207 -18.52 24.27 -11.05
C VAL A 207 -18.69 25.58 -11.81
N ASN A 208 -18.01 25.67 -12.96
CA ASN A 208 -18.18 26.75 -13.92
C ASN A 208 -19.13 26.33 -15.03
N VAL A 209 -19.93 27.29 -15.51
CA VAL A 209 -20.77 27.08 -16.69
C VAL A 209 -20.16 27.83 -17.85
N SER A 210 -19.65 27.08 -18.82
CA SER A 210 -18.97 27.65 -19.99
C SER A 210 -19.54 27.06 -21.28
N GLY A 211 -19.56 27.88 -22.33
CA GLY A 211 -20.08 27.50 -23.65
C GLY A 211 -21.59 27.73 -23.83
N GLY A 212 -21.99 27.84 -25.10
CA GLY A 212 -23.37 28.10 -25.53
C GLY A 212 -23.56 29.52 -26.06
N PHE A 213 -24.04 29.65 -27.29
CA PHE A 213 -24.46 30.92 -27.88
C PHE A 213 -25.85 31.27 -27.32
N LEU A 214 -26.02 32.47 -26.75
CA LEU A 214 -27.31 32.96 -26.22
C LEU A 214 -28.01 32.03 -25.20
N GLY A 215 -27.25 31.33 -24.35
CA GLY A 215 -27.83 30.53 -23.25
C GLY A 215 -28.25 29.10 -23.61
N ILE A 216 -28.16 28.70 -24.88
CA ILE A 216 -28.43 27.33 -25.34
C ILE A 216 -27.10 26.54 -25.37
N GLY A 217 -27.05 25.36 -24.75
CA GLY A 217 -25.88 24.46 -24.79
C GLY A 217 -24.85 24.63 -23.67
N LYS A 218 -25.19 25.38 -22.61
CA LYS A 218 -24.35 25.56 -21.42
C LYS A 218 -24.02 24.21 -20.74
N LYS A 219 -22.74 23.86 -20.67
CA LYS A 219 -22.26 22.68 -19.93
C LYS A 219 -21.58 23.11 -18.62
N ALA A 220 -21.94 22.44 -17.54
CA ALA A 220 -21.28 22.57 -16.24
C ALA A 220 -19.98 21.75 -16.25
N LYS A 221 -18.86 22.36 -15.87
CA LYS A 221 -17.55 21.72 -15.76
C LYS A 221 -16.92 22.07 -14.40
N VAL A 222 -16.22 21.11 -13.80
CA VAL A 222 -15.47 21.34 -12.55
C VAL A 222 -14.36 22.36 -12.80
N SER A 223 -14.22 23.33 -11.90
CA SER A 223 -13.16 24.33 -11.94
C SER A 223 -11.81 23.69 -11.60
N GLY A 224 -10.75 24.05 -12.33
CA GLY A 224 -9.39 23.56 -12.05
C GLY A 224 -8.71 24.23 -10.86
N ASP A 225 -9.31 25.28 -10.32
CA ASP A 225 -8.74 26.17 -9.28
C ASP A 225 -9.66 26.27 -8.05
N SER A 226 -10.38 25.19 -7.74
CA SER A 226 -11.30 25.16 -6.60
C SER A 226 -10.53 24.98 -5.28
N GLU A 227 -10.86 25.79 -4.28
CA GLU A 227 -10.25 25.73 -2.96
C GLU A 227 -10.59 24.41 -2.21
N LEU A 228 -9.56 23.73 -1.68
CA LEU A 228 -9.70 22.44 -1.01
C LEU A 228 -10.57 22.49 0.26
N ALA A 229 -10.60 23.64 0.95
CA ALA A 229 -11.36 23.83 2.19
C ALA A 229 -12.87 23.63 2.02
N LYS A 230 -13.36 23.69 0.77
CA LYS A 230 -14.78 23.52 0.42
C LYS A 230 -15.18 22.06 0.24
N TYR A 231 -14.21 21.15 0.22
CA TYR A 231 -14.42 19.72 0.06
C TYR A 231 -14.33 19.01 1.41
N THR A 232 -15.07 17.92 1.53
CA THR A 232 -14.89 16.96 2.61
C THR A 232 -13.67 16.11 2.33
N LYS A 233 -12.63 16.27 3.15
CA LYS A 233 -11.43 15.42 3.15
C LYS A 233 -11.75 14.05 3.73
N ILE A 234 -11.34 12.98 3.04
CA ILE A 234 -11.53 11.59 3.47
C ILE A 234 -10.25 10.77 3.30
N ASP A 235 -10.16 9.70 4.09
CA ASP A 235 -9.20 8.61 3.89
C ASP A 235 -9.89 7.46 3.15
N VAL A 236 -9.44 7.19 1.92
CA VAL A 236 -10.07 6.22 1.01
C VAL A 236 -9.94 4.76 1.45
N ARG A 237 -9.15 4.47 2.48
CA ARG A 237 -8.93 3.13 3.02
C ARG A 237 -10.08 2.64 3.91
N HIS A 238 -10.80 3.58 4.53
CA HIS A 238 -11.85 3.28 5.51
C HIS A 238 -13.20 3.92 5.13
N PHE A 239 -13.30 4.44 3.91
CA PHE A 239 -14.46 5.19 3.44
C PHE A 239 -15.04 4.53 2.17
N GLU A 240 -16.07 3.72 2.37
CA GLU A 240 -16.66 2.90 1.30
C GLU A 240 -17.97 3.47 0.75
N GLN A 241 -18.54 4.49 1.41
CA GLN A 241 -19.87 4.98 1.09
C GLN A 241 -19.95 6.49 1.24
N ILE A 242 -20.45 7.15 0.18
CA ILE A 242 -20.72 8.58 0.17
C ILE A 242 -22.23 8.76 0.39
N PRO A 243 -22.66 9.33 1.53
CA PRO A 243 -24.08 9.53 1.80
C PRO A 243 -24.66 10.60 0.87
N LEU A 244 -25.88 10.37 0.40
CA LEU A 244 -26.66 11.33 -0.38
C LEU A 244 -27.89 11.75 0.43
N ASN A 245 -28.33 13.00 0.26
CA ASN A 245 -29.46 13.55 1.00
C ASN A 245 -30.84 13.02 0.56
N GLY A 246 -30.91 12.12 -0.43
CA GLY A 246 -32.14 11.42 -0.80
C GLY A 246 -33.26 12.31 -1.35
N LYS A 247 -32.96 13.46 -1.95
CA LYS A 247 -34.01 14.38 -2.44
C LYS A 247 -34.11 14.47 -3.97
N ASN A 248 -32.98 14.35 -4.66
CA ASN A 248 -32.88 14.71 -6.08
C ASN A 248 -32.11 13.64 -6.89
N LYS A 249 -32.27 13.66 -8.22
CA LYS A 249 -31.38 12.92 -9.12
C LYS A 249 -29.96 13.45 -8.95
N ILE A 250 -28.97 12.57 -9.11
CA ILE A 250 -27.56 12.94 -8.99
C ILE A 250 -26.84 12.84 -10.33
N LYS A 251 -25.86 13.72 -10.51
CA LYS A 251 -24.92 13.68 -11.61
C LYS A 251 -23.50 13.77 -11.06
N ILE A 252 -22.70 12.76 -11.35
CA ILE A 252 -21.26 12.77 -11.03
C ILE A 252 -20.55 13.60 -12.11
N MET A 253 -19.87 14.66 -11.67
CA MET A 253 -19.26 15.66 -12.55
C MET A 253 -17.77 15.38 -12.82
N THR A 254 -17.16 14.51 -12.03
CA THR A 254 -15.77 14.04 -12.14
C THR A 254 -15.70 12.65 -12.78
N SER A 255 -14.55 12.29 -13.34
CA SER A 255 -14.40 11.02 -14.07
C SER A 255 -14.06 9.87 -13.14
N HIS A 256 -15.02 8.97 -12.92
CA HIS A 256 -14.84 7.72 -12.18
C HIS A 256 -15.38 6.54 -13.02
N PRO A 257 -14.67 5.41 -13.13
CA PRO A 257 -15.17 4.24 -13.85
C PRO A 257 -16.52 3.75 -13.29
N SER A 258 -17.53 3.52 -14.15
CA SER A 258 -18.83 3.02 -13.68
C SER A 258 -18.75 1.63 -13.05
N SER A 259 -17.71 0.85 -13.39
CA SER A 259 -17.43 -0.44 -12.76
C SER A 259 -16.99 -0.31 -11.30
N SER A 260 -16.43 0.83 -10.87
CA SER A 260 -15.82 0.99 -9.54
C SER A 260 -16.79 1.49 -8.46
N TYR A 261 -18.04 1.84 -8.80
CA TYR A 261 -19.05 2.25 -7.84
C TYR A 261 -20.47 1.81 -8.23
N GLN A 262 -21.39 1.89 -7.28
CA GLN A 262 -22.82 1.65 -7.45
C GLN A 262 -23.61 2.70 -6.68
N ILE A 263 -24.73 3.15 -7.24
CA ILE A 263 -25.64 4.04 -6.52
C ILE A 263 -26.68 3.15 -5.83
N GLU A 264 -26.82 3.31 -4.52
CA GLU A 264 -27.87 2.65 -3.75
C GLU A 264 -29.13 3.52 -3.76
N TYR A 265 -30.28 2.85 -3.82
CA TYR A 265 -31.58 3.49 -3.91
C TYR A 265 -32.52 2.96 -2.83
N SER A 266 -33.31 3.86 -2.27
CA SER A 266 -34.54 3.53 -1.54
C SER A 266 -35.72 3.86 -2.45
N GLY A 267 -36.28 2.83 -3.10
CA GLY A 267 -37.24 3.02 -4.19
C GLY A 267 -36.61 3.73 -5.40
N LYS A 268 -37.04 4.95 -5.71
CA LYS A 268 -36.50 5.79 -6.80
C LYS A 268 -35.48 6.84 -6.34
N ILE A 269 -35.19 6.88 -5.05
CA ILE A 269 -34.41 7.94 -4.42
C ILE A 269 -32.97 7.46 -4.20
N PRO A 270 -31.94 8.14 -4.73
CA PRO A 270 -30.55 7.77 -4.49
C PRO A 270 -30.16 8.12 -3.05
N THR A 271 -29.74 7.12 -2.28
CA THR A 271 -29.40 7.28 -0.85
C THR A 271 -27.89 7.28 -0.61
N SER A 272 -27.11 6.62 -1.46
CA SER A 272 -25.66 6.60 -1.32
C SER A 272 -24.94 6.26 -2.61
N ILE A 273 -23.64 6.60 -2.69
CA ILE A 273 -22.72 6.03 -3.65
C ILE A 273 -21.84 5.04 -2.91
N LYS A 274 -22.03 3.74 -3.18
CA LYS A 274 -21.20 2.66 -2.67
C LYS A 274 -20.00 2.45 -3.58
N ILE A 275 -18.81 2.58 -3.02
CA ILE A 275 -17.54 2.38 -3.72
C ILE A 275 -17.23 0.87 -3.69
N LYS A 276 -17.17 0.24 -4.87
CA LYS A 276 -16.86 -1.19 -5.01
C LYS A 276 -15.36 -1.45 -5.07
N ASN A 277 -14.62 -0.54 -5.71
CA ASN A 277 -13.16 -0.60 -5.80
C ASN A 277 -12.61 0.82 -5.60
N SER A 278 -12.03 1.05 -4.42
CA SER A 278 -11.50 2.35 -4.01
C SER A 278 -10.33 2.80 -4.92
N HIS A 279 -9.46 1.88 -5.31
CA HIS A 279 -8.32 2.16 -6.18
C HIS A 279 -8.79 2.66 -7.56
N ASP A 280 -9.71 1.95 -8.19
CA ASP A 280 -10.19 2.29 -9.53
C ASP A 280 -11.08 3.53 -9.52
N PHE A 281 -11.87 3.69 -8.44
CA PHE A 281 -12.71 4.88 -8.25
C PHE A 281 -11.84 6.13 -8.09
N TRP A 282 -10.84 6.12 -7.22
CA TRP A 282 -9.98 7.29 -6.96
C TRP A 282 -8.74 7.39 -7.85
N GLY A 283 -8.54 6.46 -8.77
CA GLY A 283 -7.33 6.35 -9.60
C GLY A 283 -7.23 7.42 -10.69
N LYS A 284 -8.35 7.78 -11.33
CA LYS A 284 -8.39 8.84 -12.35
C LYS A 284 -8.51 10.24 -11.77
N SER A 285 -9.13 10.35 -10.59
CA SER A 285 -9.35 11.61 -9.89
C SER A 285 -9.48 11.34 -8.40
N LYS A 286 -8.70 12.09 -7.59
CA LYS A 286 -8.83 12.13 -6.12
C LYS A 286 -9.95 13.07 -5.65
N PHE A 287 -10.62 13.73 -6.59
CA PHE A 287 -11.75 14.61 -6.37
C PHE A 287 -13.02 13.98 -6.88
N LEU A 288 -14.07 14.02 -6.07
CA LEU A 288 -15.42 13.65 -6.45
C LEU A 288 -16.34 14.85 -6.31
N VAL A 289 -16.97 15.26 -7.41
CA VAL A 289 -18.00 16.30 -7.40
C VAL A 289 -19.32 15.67 -7.80
N VAL A 290 -20.30 15.69 -6.89
CA VAL A 290 -21.65 15.19 -7.14
C VAL A 290 -22.62 16.36 -7.13
N MET A 291 -23.35 16.52 -8.22
CA MET A 291 -24.34 17.57 -8.37
C MET A 291 -25.76 17.00 -8.25
N TYR A 292 -26.60 17.63 -7.43
CA TYR A 292 -28.03 17.40 -7.47
C TYR A 292 -28.65 18.13 -8.66
N GLU A 293 -29.43 17.39 -9.45
CA GLU A 293 -30.25 17.92 -10.55
C GLU A 293 -31.60 18.46 -10.06
#